data_AF-V9KKU3-F1
#
_entry.id   AF-V9KKU3-F1
#
_cell.length_a   1.000
_cell.length_b   1.000
_cell.length_c   1.000
_cell.angle_alpha   90.00
_cell.angle_beta   90.00
_cell.angle_gamma   90.00
#
_symmetry.space_group_name_H-M   'P 1'
#
loop_
_entity.id
_entity.type
_entity.pdbx_description
1 polymer ?
#
loop_
_entity_poly.entity_id
_entity_poly.type
_entity_poly.pdbx_seq_one_letter_code
_entity_poly.pdbx_strand_id
1 'polypeptide(L)'
;AERFLYLIPSCFFSGKSALLHALASSDGIQIHNTHNIRLLLEAGADVKATMSDGDNVFTNLIFLLGETEGREPEETAALRQFCLEATQLLLSHSAEPNACPPEESLVYVCINQYEVHLPLLRALLDSGACCYCPQHGPSCWSGFTLVFERLRVLMNCSDSGITHTDALCRAETALELMVGSTAHPKIPSGWKVIPSAYPVHTEHVLGLYRSLKLMGSSPATLKHLCRVSIKCLLRPVPLDAKVKALPLPDRLKWFLLLENGKGAEEEIQ
;
A
#
# COMPACT_ATOMS: atom_id res chain seq x y z
N ALA A 1 -29.20 -16.34 -16.98
CA ALA A 1 -29.16 -15.34 -15.89
C ALA A 1 -30.12 -15.64 -14.72
N GLU A 2 -30.75 -16.82 -14.62
CA GLU A 2 -31.68 -17.13 -13.50
C GLU A 2 -31.49 -18.53 -12.86
N ARG A 3 -30.32 -19.18 -13.03
CA ARG A 3 -30.06 -20.51 -12.44
C ARG A 3 -28.86 -20.62 -11.51
N PHE A 4 -28.22 -19.50 -11.15
CA PHE A 4 -27.13 -19.48 -10.17
C PHE A 4 -27.57 -19.14 -8.73
N LEU A 5 -28.85 -18.80 -8.51
CA LEU A 5 -29.38 -18.48 -7.17
C LEU A 5 -29.79 -19.71 -6.34
N TYR A 6 -29.77 -20.93 -6.90
CA TYR A 6 -30.28 -22.15 -6.24
C TYR A 6 -29.23 -23.22 -5.93
N LEU A 7 -27.93 -22.91 -6.09
CA LEU A 7 -26.83 -23.78 -5.68
C LEU A 7 -25.94 -23.08 -4.65
N ILE A 8 -26.56 -22.54 -3.60
CA ILE A 8 -25.88 -22.25 -2.33
C ILE A 8 -26.26 -23.39 -1.38
N PRO A 9 -25.44 -24.45 -1.25
CA PRO A 9 -25.73 -25.55 -0.35
C PRO A 9 -25.51 -25.08 1.09
N SER A 10 -26.61 -24.95 1.83
CA SER A 10 -26.81 -25.62 3.13
C SER A 10 -25.68 -25.63 4.18
N CYS A 11 -24.87 -24.58 4.27
CA CYS A 11 -24.00 -24.27 5.42
C CYS A 11 -24.19 -22.81 5.86
N PHE A 12 -25.44 -22.38 5.99
CA PHE A 12 -25.87 -21.05 6.42
C PHE A 12 -25.93 -20.93 7.97
N PHE A 13 -24.93 -21.45 8.70
CA PHE A 13 -24.86 -21.30 10.17
C PHE A 13 -23.92 -20.19 10.67
N SER A 14 -23.35 -19.39 9.78
CA SER A 14 -22.92 -18.02 10.09
C SER A 14 -23.10 -17.13 8.85
N GLY A 15 -24.26 -16.47 8.74
CA GLY A 15 -24.58 -15.54 7.65
C GLY A 15 -23.74 -14.26 7.65
N LYS A 16 -22.42 -14.34 7.87
CA LYS A 16 -21.56 -13.20 8.20
C LYS A 16 -20.60 -12.71 7.10
N SER A 17 -20.44 -13.37 5.94
CA SER A 17 -20.12 -12.69 4.66
C SER A 17 -19.63 -13.68 3.59
N ALA A 18 -20.38 -13.84 2.50
CA ALA A 18 -19.94 -14.59 1.32
C ALA A 18 -18.65 -14.02 0.68
N LEU A 19 -18.38 -12.73 0.88
CA LEU A 19 -17.15 -12.07 0.42
C LEU A 19 -15.92 -12.59 1.18
N LEU A 20 -16.01 -12.75 2.50
CA LEU A 20 -14.92 -13.31 3.31
C LEU A 20 -14.62 -14.76 2.90
N HIS A 21 -15.64 -15.54 2.57
CA HIS A 21 -15.45 -16.89 2.03
C HIS A 21 -14.80 -16.90 0.63
N ALA A 22 -15.18 -15.99 -0.26
CA ALA A 22 -14.57 -15.88 -1.58
C ALA A 22 -13.08 -15.49 -1.49
N LEU A 23 -12.72 -14.62 -0.55
CA LEU A 23 -11.33 -14.27 -0.23
C LEU A 23 -10.60 -15.47 0.37
N ALA A 24 -11.12 -16.08 1.43
CA ALA A 24 -10.51 -17.21 2.12
C ALA A 24 -10.31 -18.46 1.25
N SER A 25 -11.15 -18.65 0.23
CA SER A 25 -11.03 -19.75 -0.73
C SER A 25 -10.08 -19.46 -1.90
N SER A 26 -9.49 -18.26 -1.97
CA SER A 26 -8.47 -17.92 -2.96
C SER A 26 -7.08 -18.24 -2.39
N ASP A 27 -6.27 -18.96 -3.17
CA ASP A 27 -4.85 -19.17 -2.87
C ASP A 27 -3.94 -18.19 -3.63
N GLY A 28 -4.52 -17.41 -4.56
CA GLY A 28 -3.80 -16.44 -5.37
C GLY A 28 -2.87 -17.06 -6.40
N ILE A 29 -2.93 -18.37 -6.66
CA ILE A 29 -2.07 -19.07 -7.64
C ILE A 29 -2.88 -19.98 -8.56
N GLN A 30 -3.72 -20.86 -8.01
CA GLN A 30 -4.57 -21.77 -8.79
C GLN A 30 -6.03 -21.35 -8.73
N ILE A 31 -6.45 -20.80 -7.58
CA ILE A 31 -7.79 -20.35 -7.30
C ILE A 31 -7.77 -18.83 -7.11
N HIS A 32 -8.25 -18.12 -8.13
CA HIS A 32 -8.36 -16.66 -8.14
C HIS A 32 -9.83 -16.23 -8.22
N ASN A 33 -10.48 -16.02 -7.09
CA ASN A 33 -11.90 -15.64 -7.06
C ASN A 33 -12.17 -14.16 -7.39
N THR A 34 -11.27 -13.47 -8.11
CA THR A 34 -11.38 -12.02 -8.41
C THR A 34 -12.73 -11.66 -9.04
N HIS A 35 -13.26 -12.52 -9.93
CA HIS A 35 -14.59 -12.30 -10.54
C HIS A 35 -15.73 -12.42 -9.52
N ASN A 36 -15.71 -13.44 -8.67
CA ASN A 36 -16.72 -13.63 -7.63
C ASN A 36 -16.67 -12.52 -6.58
N ILE A 37 -15.47 -12.10 -6.17
CA ILE A 37 -15.24 -10.97 -5.27
C ILE A 37 -15.87 -9.70 -5.87
N ARG A 38 -15.62 -9.42 -7.15
CA ARG A 38 -16.23 -8.28 -7.85
C ARG A 38 -17.75 -8.35 -7.85
N LEU A 39 -18.34 -9.48 -8.24
CA LEU A 39 -19.80 -9.64 -8.29
C LEU A 39 -20.44 -9.45 -6.90
N LEU A 40 -19.81 -9.97 -5.84
CA LEU A 40 -20.28 -9.81 -4.47
C LEU A 40 -20.23 -8.33 -4.03
N LEU A 41 -19.15 -7.63 -4.35
CA LEU A 41 -19.01 -6.20 -4.06
C LEU A 41 -20.02 -5.35 -4.83
N GLU A 42 -20.22 -5.63 -6.13
CA GLU A 42 -21.25 -4.99 -6.97
C GLU A 42 -22.66 -5.26 -6.46
N ALA A 43 -22.91 -6.44 -5.87
CA ALA A 43 -24.16 -6.79 -5.20
C ALA A 43 -24.32 -6.17 -3.80
N GLY A 44 -23.35 -5.38 -3.32
CA GLY A 44 -23.42 -4.70 -2.03
C GLY A 44 -22.98 -5.54 -0.83
N ALA A 45 -22.10 -6.52 -1.02
CA ALA A 45 -21.49 -7.25 0.08
C ALA A 45 -20.80 -6.29 1.08
N ASP A 46 -20.98 -6.56 2.37
CA ASP A 46 -20.43 -5.71 3.42
C ASP A 46 -18.91 -5.91 3.56
N VAL A 47 -18.15 -4.88 3.21
CA VAL A 47 -16.68 -4.84 3.35
C VAL A 47 -16.21 -4.63 4.79
N LYS A 48 -17.11 -4.26 5.70
CA LYS A 48 -16.84 -4.08 7.14
C LYS A 48 -17.18 -5.32 7.96
N ALA A 49 -17.68 -6.36 7.30
CA ALA A 49 -18.00 -7.62 7.96
C ALA A 49 -16.76 -8.26 8.58
N THR A 50 -16.94 -8.85 9.76
CA THR A 50 -15.93 -9.63 10.46
C THR A 50 -16.45 -11.00 10.85
N MET A 51 -15.56 -11.99 10.78
CA MET A 51 -15.82 -13.35 11.26
C MET A 51 -15.76 -13.42 12.78
N SER A 52 -16.17 -14.56 13.36
CA SER A 52 -16.22 -14.76 14.81
C SER A 52 -14.86 -14.72 15.51
N ASP A 53 -13.80 -15.02 14.77
CA ASP A 53 -12.38 -14.95 15.19
C ASP A 53 -11.77 -13.56 15.01
N GLY A 54 -12.49 -12.62 14.39
CA GLY A 54 -12.00 -11.26 14.11
C GLY A 54 -11.51 -11.05 12.68
N ASP A 55 -11.50 -12.09 11.84
CA ASP A 55 -11.02 -11.97 10.46
C ASP A 55 -11.86 -11.01 9.64
N ASN A 56 -11.19 -10.16 8.87
CA ASN A 56 -11.79 -9.16 8.00
C ASN A 56 -11.34 -9.37 6.54
N VAL A 57 -11.79 -8.51 5.63
CA VAL A 57 -11.50 -8.61 4.19
C VAL A 57 -10.02 -8.52 3.82
N PHE A 58 -9.17 -8.00 4.71
CA PHE A 58 -7.72 -7.91 4.51
C PHE A 58 -6.93 -9.04 5.18
N THR A 59 -7.51 -9.79 6.12
CA THR A 59 -6.78 -10.85 6.85
C THR A 59 -6.19 -11.90 5.90
N ASN A 60 -7.00 -12.42 4.96
CA ASN A 60 -6.52 -13.39 3.98
C ASN A 60 -5.44 -12.81 3.06
N LEU A 61 -5.58 -11.54 2.64
CA LEU A 61 -4.58 -10.88 1.79
C LEU A 61 -3.24 -10.72 2.52
N ILE A 62 -3.27 -10.32 3.80
CA ILE A 62 -2.08 -10.22 4.64
C ILE A 62 -1.40 -11.60 4.77
N PHE A 63 -2.19 -12.65 5.02
CA PHE A 63 -1.68 -14.02 5.09
C PHE A 63 -0.99 -14.44 3.79
N LEU A 64 -1.65 -14.27 2.64
CA LEU A 64 -1.09 -14.63 1.34
C LEU A 64 0.23 -13.89 1.05
N LEU A 65 0.31 -12.60 1.38
CA LEU A 65 1.53 -11.81 1.17
C LEU A 65 2.71 -12.30 2.04
N GLY A 66 2.42 -12.87 3.21
CA GLY A 66 3.41 -13.52 4.08
C GLY A 66 3.91 -14.85 3.55
N GLU A 67 3.06 -15.61 2.87
CA GLU A 67 3.35 -16.95 2.34
C GLU A 67 4.19 -16.97 1.06
N THR A 68 4.99 -15.94 0.77
CA THR A 68 5.79 -15.87 -0.47
C THR A 68 7.17 -16.52 -0.36
N GLU A 69 7.61 -16.88 0.86
CA GLU A 69 8.90 -17.53 1.06
C GLU A 69 8.93 -18.97 0.51
N GLY A 70 10.01 -19.32 -0.18
CA GLY A 70 10.21 -20.67 -0.74
C GLY A 70 9.38 -21.01 -1.97
N ARG A 71 8.57 -20.08 -2.49
CA ARG A 71 7.81 -20.25 -3.73
C ARG A 71 8.63 -19.90 -4.97
N GLU A 72 8.20 -20.45 -6.10
CA GLU A 72 8.76 -20.08 -7.40
C GLU A 72 8.46 -18.60 -7.72
N PRO A 73 9.34 -17.92 -8.50
CA PRO A 73 9.16 -16.51 -8.83
C PRO A 73 7.84 -16.20 -9.54
N GLU A 74 7.38 -17.11 -10.41
CA GLU A 74 6.13 -16.96 -11.17
C GLU A 74 4.89 -17.07 -10.26
N GLU A 75 4.87 -18.04 -9.34
CA GLU A 75 3.80 -18.18 -8.34
C GLU A 75 3.74 -16.96 -7.43
N THR A 76 4.90 -16.46 -7.00
CA THR A 76 5.01 -15.26 -6.17
C THR A 76 4.46 -14.03 -6.90
N ALA A 77 4.73 -13.90 -8.20
CA ALA A 77 4.21 -12.81 -9.02
C ALA A 77 2.69 -12.91 -9.20
N ALA A 78 2.16 -14.11 -9.46
CA ALA A 78 0.73 -14.36 -9.59
C ALA A 78 -0.02 -14.04 -8.29
N LEU A 79 0.51 -14.47 -7.15
CA LEU A 79 -0.05 -14.17 -5.83
C LEU A 79 -0.10 -12.67 -5.56
N ARG A 80 1.00 -11.96 -5.80
CA ARG A 80 1.06 -10.50 -5.60
C ARG A 80 0.09 -9.76 -6.53
N GLN A 81 -0.07 -10.23 -7.76
CA GLN A 81 -1.03 -9.67 -8.71
C GLN A 81 -2.47 -9.87 -8.24
N PHE A 82 -2.80 -11.07 -7.75
CA PHE A 82 -4.10 -11.33 -7.14
C PHE A 82 -4.36 -10.41 -5.95
N CYS A 83 -3.41 -10.28 -5.02
CA CYS A 83 -3.55 -9.41 -3.86
C CYS A 83 -3.74 -7.93 -4.26
N LEU A 84 -3.07 -7.48 -5.32
CA LEU A 84 -3.25 -6.13 -5.88
C LEU A 84 -4.66 -5.93 -6.41
N GLU A 85 -5.16 -6.85 -7.24
CA GLU A 85 -6.50 -6.76 -7.83
C GLU A 85 -7.60 -6.82 -6.78
N ALA A 86 -7.51 -7.78 -5.85
CA ALA A 86 -8.46 -7.92 -4.75
C ALA A 86 -8.48 -6.66 -3.87
N THR A 87 -7.30 -6.12 -3.54
CA THR A 87 -7.19 -4.88 -2.76
C THR A 87 -7.82 -3.70 -3.50
N GLN A 88 -7.54 -3.53 -4.80
CA GLN A 88 -8.13 -2.44 -5.59
C GLN A 88 -9.66 -2.53 -5.63
N LEU A 89 -10.22 -3.74 -5.77
CA LEU A 89 -11.67 -3.97 -5.69
C LEU A 89 -12.22 -3.56 -4.31
N LEU A 90 -11.62 -4.05 -3.23
CA LEU A 90 -12.05 -3.71 -1.86
C LEU A 90 -12.01 -2.19 -1.60
N LEU A 91 -10.92 -1.52 -2.01
CA LEU A 91 -10.76 -0.08 -1.84
C LEU A 91 -11.77 0.73 -2.67
N SER A 92 -12.14 0.26 -3.87
CA SER A 92 -13.18 0.90 -4.69
C SER A 92 -14.57 0.84 -4.05
N HIS A 93 -14.77 -0.12 -3.14
CA HIS A 93 -15.96 -0.27 -2.30
C HIS A 93 -15.76 0.26 -0.87
N SER A 94 -14.79 1.16 -0.66
CA SER A 94 -14.55 1.85 0.62
C SER A 94 -14.14 0.94 1.79
N ALA A 95 -13.49 -0.19 1.51
CA ALA A 95 -12.83 -0.97 2.55
C ALA A 95 -11.70 -0.17 3.21
N GLU A 96 -11.54 -0.27 4.52
CA GLU A 96 -10.56 0.48 5.31
C GLU A 96 -9.33 -0.38 5.59
N PRO A 97 -8.16 -0.15 4.94
CA PRO A 97 -7.00 -1.04 5.04
C PRO A 97 -6.10 -0.78 6.25
N ASN A 98 -6.41 0.25 7.04
CA ASN A 98 -5.68 0.56 8.25
C ASN A 98 -6.32 -0.15 9.44
N ALA A 99 -5.50 -0.82 10.24
CA ALA A 99 -5.93 -1.45 11.48
C ALA A 99 -4.96 -1.15 12.63
N CYS A 100 -5.38 -1.52 13.84
CA CYS A 100 -4.55 -1.61 15.02
C CYS A 100 -5.06 -2.83 15.81
N PRO A 101 -4.23 -3.87 16.06
CA PRO A 101 -2.76 -3.87 16.05
C PRO A 101 -2.10 -3.80 14.65
N PRO A 102 -0.81 -3.43 14.54
CA PRO A 102 -0.14 -3.18 13.26
C PRO A 102 -0.14 -4.37 12.30
N GLU A 103 -0.10 -5.60 12.83
CA GLU A 103 -0.03 -6.84 12.05
C GLU A 103 -1.31 -7.09 11.24
N GLU A 104 -2.43 -6.52 11.66
CA GLU A 104 -3.72 -6.58 10.95
C GLU A 104 -3.88 -5.45 9.91
N SER A 105 -2.94 -4.52 9.85
CA SER A 105 -2.99 -3.37 8.95
C SER A 105 -2.25 -3.70 7.65
N LEU A 106 -2.99 -3.86 6.54
CA LEU A 106 -2.39 -4.15 5.23
C LEU A 106 -1.38 -3.07 4.82
N VAL A 107 -1.63 -1.81 5.19
CA VAL A 107 -0.71 -0.69 4.95
C VAL A 107 0.60 -0.86 5.71
N TYR A 108 0.53 -1.31 6.96
CA TYR A 108 1.73 -1.57 7.76
C TYR A 108 2.56 -2.70 7.15
N VAL A 109 1.92 -3.81 6.77
CA VAL A 109 2.56 -4.95 6.13
C VAL A 109 3.25 -4.53 4.82
N CYS A 110 2.56 -3.76 3.98
CA CYS A 110 3.12 -3.27 2.71
C CYS A 110 4.30 -2.30 2.91
N ILE A 111 4.30 -1.50 3.98
CA ILE A 111 5.45 -0.64 4.30
C ILE A 111 6.61 -1.47 4.88
N ASN A 112 6.32 -2.48 5.72
CA ASN A 112 7.36 -3.34 6.30
C ASN A 112 8.07 -4.23 5.27
N GLN A 113 7.43 -4.45 4.12
CA GLN A 113 7.97 -5.20 2.98
C GLN A 113 7.89 -4.35 1.70
N TYR A 114 8.21 -3.05 1.82
CA TYR A 114 8.08 -2.10 0.71
C TYR A 114 8.88 -2.54 -0.51
N GLU A 115 9.97 -3.28 -0.33
CA GLU A 115 10.82 -3.76 -1.41
C GLU A 115 10.04 -4.62 -2.40
N VAL A 116 9.00 -5.34 -1.99
CA VAL A 116 8.22 -6.21 -2.89
C VAL A 116 6.81 -5.71 -3.16
N HIS A 117 6.26 -4.87 -2.28
CA HIS A 117 4.85 -4.46 -2.33
C HIS A 117 4.62 -3.00 -2.77
N LEU A 118 5.57 -2.35 -3.46
CA LEU A 118 5.41 -0.97 -3.94
C LEU A 118 4.10 -0.70 -4.73
N PRO A 119 3.66 -1.57 -5.67
CA PRO A 119 2.41 -1.33 -6.40
C PRO A 119 1.18 -1.35 -5.49
N LEU A 120 1.17 -2.27 -4.53
CA LEU A 120 0.11 -2.41 -3.54
C LEU A 120 0.11 -1.23 -2.57
N LEU A 121 1.29 -0.81 -2.10
CA LEU A 121 1.47 0.38 -1.28
C LEU A 121 0.94 1.63 -1.98
N ARG A 122 1.24 1.82 -3.27
CA ARG A 122 0.68 2.93 -4.07
C ARG A 122 -0.84 2.91 -4.09
N ALA A 123 -1.46 1.76 -4.39
CA ALA A 123 -2.92 1.63 -4.42
C ALA A 123 -3.56 1.98 -3.06
N LEU A 124 -2.97 1.52 -1.96
CA LEU A 124 -3.41 1.83 -0.61
C LEU A 124 -3.33 3.33 -0.30
N LEU A 125 -2.20 3.97 -0.61
CA LEU A 125 -2.00 5.39 -0.33
C LEU A 125 -2.87 6.30 -1.21
N ASP A 126 -3.09 5.92 -2.47
CA ASP A 126 -3.98 6.63 -3.38
C ASP A 126 -5.44 6.58 -2.90
N SER A 127 -5.86 5.48 -2.25
CA SER A 127 -7.16 5.37 -1.58
C SER A 127 -7.32 6.26 -0.35
N GLY A 128 -6.22 6.79 0.19
CA GLY A 128 -6.23 7.64 1.38
C GLY A 128 -5.90 6.93 2.68
N ALA A 129 -5.34 5.73 2.59
CA ALA A 129 -4.84 5.03 3.75
C ALA A 129 -3.74 5.84 4.47
N CYS A 130 -3.75 5.80 5.81
CA CYS A 130 -2.78 6.50 6.65
C CYS A 130 -1.46 5.74 6.74
N CYS A 131 -0.33 6.46 6.71
CA CYS A 131 1.00 5.90 6.93
C CYS A 131 1.41 5.82 8.41
N TYR A 132 0.46 5.84 9.33
CA TYR A 132 0.66 5.78 10.78
C TYR A 132 -0.61 5.21 11.42
N CYS A 133 -0.54 4.83 12.70
CA CYS A 133 -1.71 4.30 13.41
C CYS A 133 -2.86 5.34 13.44
N PRO A 134 -4.02 5.06 12.81
CA PRO A 134 -5.13 6.03 12.82
C PRO A 134 -5.73 6.22 14.22
N GLN A 135 -5.68 5.19 15.07
CA GLN A 135 -6.27 5.20 16.40
C GLN A 135 -5.36 5.86 17.44
N HIS A 136 -4.06 5.56 17.42
CA HIS A 136 -3.11 5.94 18.47
C HIS A 136 -2.01 6.90 17.99
N GLY A 137 -2.03 7.29 16.71
CA GLY A 137 -1.04 8.17 16.11
C GLY A 137 0.34 7.53 15.89
N PRO A 138 1.34 8.34 15.48
CA PRO A 138 2.66 7.84 15.09
C PRO A 138 3.47 7.25 16.26
N SER A 139 3.05 7.45 17.50
CA SER A 139 3.66 6.85 18.70
C SER A 139 3.37 5.35 18.84
N CYS A 140 2.27 4.85 18.25
CA CYS A 140 1.97 3.42 18.23
C CYS A 140 2.74 2.73 17.09
N TRP A 141 2.57 3.23 15.86
CA TRP A 141 3.42 2.88 14.74
C TRP A 141 3.45 4.01 13.72
N SER A 142 4.59 4.14 13.03
CA SER A 142 4.82 5.12 11.99
C SER A 142 5.46 4.42 10.79
N GLY A 143 4.84 4.55 9.62
CA GLY A 143 5.41 4.02 8.39
C GLY A 143 6.77 4.63 8.09
N PHE A 144 7.01 5.89 8.46
CA PHE A 144 8.32 6.53 8.24
C PHE A 144 9.41 5.90 9.08
N THR A 145 9.14 5.48 10.32
CA THR A 145 10.15 4.78 11.12
C THR A 145 10.38 3.38 10.56
N LEU A 146 9.29 2.72 10.17
CA LEU A 146 9.28 1.37 9.62
C LEU A 146 10.11 1.23 8.34
N VAL A 147 10.03 2.19 7.40
CA VAL A 147 10.87 2.17 6.18
C VAL A 147 12.36 2.15 6.53
N PHE A 148 12.80 2.98 7.48
CA PHE A 148 14.22 3.03 7.87
C PHE A 148 14.63 1.78 8.65
N GLU A 149 13.77 1.26 9.52
CA GLU A 149 14.01 0.00 10.23
C GLU A 149 14.14 -1.17 9.26
N ARG A 150 13.26 -1.28 8.26
CA ARG A 150 13.36 -2.31 7.22
C ARG A 150 14.60 -2.11 6.35
N LEU A 151 14.91 -0.88 5.94
CA LEU A 151 16.11 -0.57 5.18
C LEU A 151 17.38 -0.99 5.93
N ARG A 152 17.42 -0.78 7.26
CA ARG A 152 18.51 -1.26 8.11
C ARG A 152 18.65 -2.78 8.05
N VAL A 153 17.54 -3.53 8.10
CA VAL A 153 17.58 -4.99 7.98
C VAL A 153 18.14 -5.40 6.62
N LEU A 154 17.63 -4.81 5.53
CA LEU A 154 18.07 -5.11 4.16
C LEU A 154 19.57 -4.81 3.93
N MET A 155 20.10 -3.74 4.53
CA MET A 155 21.52 -3.37 4.40
C MET A 155 22.48 -4.21 5.23
N ASN A 156 21.99 -4.90 6.26
CA ASN A 156 22.82 -5.71 7.16
C ASN A 156 22.62 -7.22 6.96
N CYS A 157 21.69 -7.64 6.09
CA CYS A 157 21.39 -9.03 5.80
C CYS A 157 21.84 -9.41 4.39
N SER A 158 22.79 -10.34 4.28
CA SER A 158 23.37 -10.79 3.02
C SER A 158 22.42 -11.62 2.15
N ASP A 159 21.39 -12.23 2.74
CA ASP A 159 20.44 -13.12 2.06
C ASP A 159 19.14 -12.42 1.63
N SER A 160 19.12 -11.08 1.62
CA SER A 160 17.90 -10.33 1.29
C SER A 160 17.47 -10.41 -0.18
N GLY A 161 18.29 -11.01 -1.05
CA GLY A 161 17.99 -11.18 -2.49
C GLY A 161 17.92 -9.88 -3.29
N ILE A 162 18.20 -8.73 -2.66
CA ILE A 162 18.15 -7.39 -3.24
C ILE A 162 19.47 -6.67 -3.00
N THR A 163 19.94 -5.90 -3.99
CA THR A 163 21.16 -5.10 -3.82
C THR A 163 20.89 -3.92 -2.88
N HIS A 164 21.92 -3.44 -2.16
CA HIS A 164 21.77 -2.26 -1.29
C HIS A 164 21.30 -1.02 -2.04
N THR A 165 21.72 -0.87 -3.31
CA THR A 165 21.29 0.21 -4.20
C THR A 165 19.81 0.12 -4.55
N ASP A 166 19.32 -1.10 -4.83
CA ASP A 166 17.89 -1.30 -5.12
C ASP A 166 17.05 -1.11 -3.87
N ALA A 167 17.52 -1.57 -2.70
CA ALA A 167 16.84 -1.36 -1.42
C ALA A 167 16.68 0.13 -1.10
N LEU A 168 17.71 0.95 -1.38
CA LEU A 168 17.66 2.41 -1.26
C LEU A 168 16.66 3.03 -2.23
N CYS A 169 16.74 2.69 -3.52
CA CYS A 169 15.83 3.19 -4.54
C CYS A 169 14.36 2.88 -4.22
N ARG A 170 14.08 1.68 -3.72
CA ARG A 170 12.73 1.28 -3.29
C ARG A 170 12.30 2.00 -2.02
N ALA A 171 13.22 2.27 -1.08
CA ALA A 171 12.93 3.07 0.11
C ALA A 171 12.57 4.52 -0.25
N GLU A 172 13.34 5.14 -1.16
CA GLU A 172 13.05 6.46 -1.71
C GLU A 172 11.67 6.52 -2.35
N THR A 173 11.36 5.53 -3.17
CA THR A 173 10.05 5.43 -3.83
C THR A 173 8.93 5.30 -2.80
N ALA A 174 9.09 4.43 -1.78
CA ALA A 174 8.12 4.30 -0.70
C ALA A 174 7.92 5.61 0.07
N LEU A 175 9.01 6.30 0.43
CA LEU A 175 8.95 7.60 1.11
C LEU A 175 8.27 8.66 0.25
N GLU A 176 8.54 8.70 -1.06
CA GLU A 176 7.91 9.62 -1.99
C GLU A 176 6.39 9.39 -2.08
N LEU A 177 5.96 8.12 -2.19
CA LEU A 177 4.55 7.73 -2.17
C LEU A 177 3.86 8.18 -0.88
N MET A 178 4.48 7.91 0.28
CA MET A 178 3.92 8.25 1.59
C MET A 178 3.82 9.76 1.79
N VAL A 179 4.88 10.50 1.47
CA VAL A 179 4.89 11.97 1.54
C VAL A 179 3.87 12.54 0.56
N GLY A 180 3.80 12.03 -0.67
CA GLY A 180 2.85 12.49 -1.68
C GLY A 180 1.38 12.26 -1.35
N SER A 181 1.08 11.54 -0.27
CA SER A 181 -0.28 11.18 0.14
C SER A 181 -0.76 11.93 1.39
N THR A 182 0.09 12.76 2.01
CA THR A 182 -0.23 13.58 3.18
C THR A 182 0.26 15.02 3.00
N ALA A 183 -0.51 16.01 3.45
CA ALA A 183 -0.09 17.41 3.43
C ALA A 183 1.04 17.70 4.42
N HIS A 184 1.04 16.96 5.54
CA HIS A 184 2.02 17.11 6.62
C HIS A 184 2.45 15.74 7.12
N PRO A 185 3.69 15.31 6.87
CA PRO A 185 4.23 14.06 7.38
C PRO A 185 4.21 14.05 8.91
N LYS A 186 3.51 13.08 9.51
CA LYS A 186 3.51 12.87 10.97
C LYS A 186 4.67 11.96 11.36
N ILE A 187 5.72 12.55 11.90
CA ILE A 187 6.93 11.84 12.36
C ILE A 187 6.91 11.80 13.89
N PRO A 188 7.22 10.66 14.53
CA PRO A 188 7.29 10.60 15.99
C PRO A 188 8.28 11.63 16.57
N SER A 189 7.89 12.29 17.66
CA SER A 189 8.75 13.23 18.37
C SER A 189 9.97 12.49 18.93
N GLY A 190 11.15 13.10 18.81
CA GLY A 190 12.39 12.51 19.30
C GLY A 190 12.97 11.35 18.48
N TRP A 191 12.27 10.82 17.47
CA TRP A 191 12.83 9.76 16.61
C TRP A 191 14.06 10.26 15.83
N LYS A 192 15.12 9.46 15.86
CA LYS A 192 16.39 9.69 15.18
C LYS A 192 16.91 8.41 14.54
N VAL A 193 17.47 8.55 13.35
CA VAL A 193 18.19 7.48 12.66
C VAL A 193 19.60 7.36 13.24
N ILE A 194 20.04 6.13 13.50
CA ILE A 194 21.39 5.84 14.03
C ILE A 194 22.34 5.68 12.84
N PRO A 195 23.33 6.58 12.63
CA PRO A 195 24.19 6.55 11.44
C PRO A 195 25.00 5.25 11.30
N SER A 196 25.51 4.72 12.42
CA SER A 196 26.34 3.51 12.44
C SER A 196 25.61 2.24 11.99
N ALA A 197 24.28 2.29 11.86
CA ALA A 197 23.48 1.18 11.35
C ALA A 197 23.56 1.02 9.81
N TYR A 198 24.19 1.97 9.11
CA TYR A 198 24.26 2.03 7.63
C TYR A 198 25.69 2.31 7.13
N PRO A 199 26.71 1.52 7.52
CA PRO A 199 28.13 1.89 7.38
C PRO A 199 28.56 2.28 5.95
N VAL A 200 27.99 1.63 4.91
CA VAL A 200 28.35 1.90 3.51
C VAL A 200 27.57 3.09 2.92
N HIS A 201 26.31 3.28 3.33
CA HIS A 201 25.38 4.22 2.71
C HIS A 201 24.90 5.31 3.68
N THR A 202 25.68 5.60 4.73
CA THR A 202 25.29 6.50 5.83
C THR A 202 24.83 7.86 5.33
N GLU A 203 25.62 8.51 4.46
CA GLU A 203 25.28 9.85 3.96
C GLU A 203 23.99 9.88 3.16
N HIS A 204 23.71 8.83 2.38
CA HIS A 204 22.49 8.76 1.59
C HIS A 204 21.27 8.63 2.50
N VAL A 205 21.31 7.69 3.45
CA VAL A 205 20.24 7.49 4.43
C VAL A 205 20.02 8.74 5.28
N LEU A 206 21.09 9.42 5.71
CA LEU A 206 20.99 10.70 6.42
C LEU A 206 20.43 11.82 5.54
N GLY A 207 20.68 11.80 4.23
CA GLY A 207 20.04 12.69 3.27
C GLY A 207 18.52 12.52 3.27
N LEU A 208 18.04 11.28 3.11
CA LEU A 208 16.61 10.96 3.14
C LEU A 208 15.97 11.39 4.47
N TYR A 209 16.62 11.06 5.59
CA TYR A 209 16.16 11.43 6.93
C TYR A 209 16.08 12.96 7.12
N ARG A 210 17.10 13.71 6.68
CA ARG A 210 17.11 15.18 6.77
C ARG A 210 15.99 15.79 5.94
N SER A 211 15.80 15.34 4.70
CA SER A 211 14.70 15.80 3.83
C SER A 211 13.34 15.56 4.47
N LEU A 212 13.14 14.38 5.06
CA LEU A 212 11.90 14.05 5.76
C LEU A 212 11.68 14.93 7.00
N LYS A 213 12.72 15.14 7.83
CA LYS A 213 12.64 16.05 8.99
C LYS A 213 12.35 17.49 8.60
N LEU A 214 12.96 17.97 7.51
CA LEU A 214 12.71 19.31 6.98
C LEU A 214 11.25 19.47 6.56
N MET A 215 10.67 18.47 5.88
CA MET A 215 9.25 18.50 5.51
C MET A 215 8.31 18.43 6.73
N GLY A 216 8.72 17.76 7.81
CA GLY A 216 7.95 17.73 9.05
C GLY A 216 8.02 19.03 9.86
N SER A 217 9.07 19.86 9.68
CA SER A 217 9.30 21.09 10.45
C SER A 217 9.03 22.39 9.68
N SER A 218 8.90 22.33 8.35
CA SER A 218 8.63 23.49 7.50
C SER A 218 7.20 23.44 6.93
N PRO A 219 6.59 24.60 6.63
CA PRO A 219 5.32 24.61 5.92
C PRO A 219 5.49 23.97 4.54
N ALA A 220 4.57 23.09 4.19
CA ALA A 220 4.59 22.44 2.88
C ALA A 220 4.47 23.48 1.76
N THR A 221 5.16 23.24 0.64
CA THR A 221 5.06 24.12 -0.53
C THR A 221 3.64 24.10 -1.09
N LEU A 222 3.20 25.21 -1.69
CA LEU A 222 1.89 25.27 -2.35
C LEU A 222 1.74 24.18 -3.41
N LYS A 223 2.81 23.90 -4.18
CA LYS A 223 2.86 22.80 -5.15
C LYS A 223 2.50 21.46 -4.52
N HIS A 224 3.09 21.15 -3.36
CA HIS A 224 2.81 19.92 -2.61
C HIS A 224 1.38 19.88 -2.07
N LEU A 225 0.91 20.97 -1.45
CA LEU A 225 -0.45 21.07 -0.93
C LEU A 225 -1.49 20.87 -2.04
N CYS A 226 -1.33 21.54 -3.18
CA CYS A 226 -2.20 21.37 -4.34
C CYS A 226 -2.23 19.92 -4.83
N ARG A 227 -1.07 19.24 -4.91
CA ARG A 227 -1.03 17.82 -5.30
C ARG A 227 -1.89 16.97 -4.38
N VAL A 228 -1.68 17.09 -3.07
CA VAL A 228 -2.41 16.30 -2.07
C VAL A 228 -3.90 16.64 -2.12
N SER A 229 -4.28 17.92 -2.18
CA SER A 229 -5.67 18.35 -2.27
C SER A 229 -6.37 17.81 -3.52
N ILE A 230 -5.73 17.87 -4.68
CA ILE A 230 -6.29 17.33 -5.93
C ILE A 230 -6.47 15.81 -5.81
N LYS A 231 -5.44 15.08 -5.33
CA LYS A 231 -5.55 13.63 -5.12
C LYS A 231 -6.71 13.27 -4.18
N CYS A 232 -6.89 14.02 -3.09
CA CYS A 232 -8.02 13.83 -2.16
C CYS A 232 -9.38 14.05 -2.83
N LEU A 233 -9.51 15.07 -3.69
CA LEU A 233 -10.76 15.36 -4.42
C LEU A 233 -11.10 14.30 -5.47
N LEU A 234 -10.09 13.60 -6.00
CA LEU A 234 -10.28 12.54 -7.00
C LEU A 234 -10.67 11.20 -6.36
N ARG A 235 -10.66 11.06 -5.04
CA ARG A 235 -11.13 9.84 -4.36
C ARG A 235 -12.64 9.64 -4.53
N PRO A 236 -13.15 8.39 -4.46
CA PRO A 236 -12.44 7.12 -4.19
C PRO A 236 -11.59 6.63 -5.38
N VAL A 237 -10.82 5.55 -5.22
CA VAL A 237 -10.02 4.91 -6.30
C VAL A 237 -10.91 4.42 -7.47
N PRO A 238 -10.37 4.15 -8.67
CA PRO A 238 -8.96 4.26 -9.11
C PRO A 238 -8.51 5.69 -9.43
N LEU A 239 -7.42 6.14 -8.79
CA LEU A 239 -6.87 7.48 -8.99
C LEU A 239 -6.28 7.65 -10.39
N ASP A 240 -5.51 6.67 -10.88
CA ASP A 240 -4.83 6.75 -12.19
C ASP A 240 -5.79 7.01 -13.34
N ALA A 241 -6.89 6.26 -13.41
CA ALA A 241 -7.89 6.42 -14.46
C ALA A 241 -8.53 7.81 -14.40
N LYS A 242 -8.83 8.30 -13.20
CA LYS A 242 -9.41 9.63 -12.99
C LYS A 242 -8.46 10.73 -13.40
N VAL A 243 -7.18 10.68 -12.99
CA VAL A 243 -6.17 11.67 -13.37
C VAL A 243 -5.95 11.67 -14.89
N LYS A 244 -5.87 10.49 -15.51
CA LYS A 244 -5.68 10.37 -16.97
C LYS A 244 -6.84 10.96 -17.77
N ALA A 245 -8.06 10.85 -17.26
CA ALA A 245 -9.27 11.42 -17.86
C ALA A 245 -9.38 12.95 -17.69
N LEU A 246 -8.61 13.57 -16.80
CA LEU A 246 -8.65 15.03 -16.63
C LEU A 246 -8.10 15.75 -17.88
N PRO A 247 -8.67 16.90 -18.26
CA PRO A 247 -8.18 17.75 -19.34
C PRO A 247 -6.95 18.57 -18.88
N LEU A 248 -5.94 17.88 -18.36
CA LEU A 248 -4.68 18.45 -17.89
C LEU A 248 -3.53 18.08 -18.83
N PRO A 249 -2.51 18.93 -18.97
CA PRO A 249 -1.24 18.56 -19.61
C PRO A 249 -0.59 17.34 -18.94
N ASP A 250 0.12 16.53 -19.73
CA ASP A 250 0.73 15.29 -19.23
C ASP A 250 1.70 15.53 -18.08
N ARG A 251 2.46 16.63 -18.11
CA ARG A 251 3.36 17.01 -17.00
C ARG A 251 2.63 17.16 -15.67
N LEU A 252 1.40 17.68 -15.67
CA LEU A 252 0.58 17.77 -14.46
C LEU A 252 0.00 16.41 -14.05
N LYS A 253 -0.37 15.57 -15.02
CA LYS A 253 -0.82 14.19 -14.74
C LYS A 253 0.30 13.39 -14.07
N TRP A 254 1.51 13.41 -14.62
CA TRP A 254 2.68 12.74 -14.03
C TRP A 254 2.99 13.26 -12.63
N PHE A 255 2.91 14.57 -12.44
CA PHE A 255 3.09 15.19 -11.13
C PHE A 255 2.06 14.71 -10.09
N LEU A 256 0.79 14.51 -10.47
CA LEU A 256 -0.25 13.98 -9.59
C LEU A 256 -0.05 12.49 -9.29
N LEU A 257 0.47 11.73 -10.26
CA LEU A 257 0.68 10.28 -10.17
C LEU A 257 2.03 9.88 -9.57
N LEU A 258 2.89 10.85 -9.26
CA LEU A 258 4.28 10.61 -8.82
C LEU A 258 5.04 9.76 -9.85
N GLU A 259 4.70 9.94 -11.12
CA GLU A 259 5.41 9.33 -12.23
C GLU A 259 6.58 10.24 -12.57
N ASN A 260 7.79 9.77 -12.28
CA ASN A 260 8.99 10.50 -12.65
C ASN A 260 9.04 10.58 -14.17
N GLY A 261 8.77 11.78 -14.72
CA GLY A 261 8.92 12.13 -16.13
C GLY A 261 10.38 12.13 -16.60
N LYS A 262 11.17 11.11 -16.20
CA LYS A 262 12.57 10.93 -16.59
C LYS A 262 12.77 10.76 -18.11
N GLY A 263 11.71 10.75 -18.90
CA GLY A 263 11.77 10.80 -20.38
C GLY A 263 11.35 12.13 -21.01
N ALA A 264 10.99 13.17 -20.24
CA ALA A 264 10.46 14.43 -20.80
C ALA A 264 11.32 15.66 -20.49
N GLU A 265 12.33 15.54 -19.62
CA GLU A 265 13.26 16.63 -19.32
C GLU A 265 14.49 16.66 -20.26
N GLU A 266 14.60 15.72 -21.21
CA GLU A 266 15.63 15.72 -22.26
C GLU A 266 15.23 16.45 -23.57
N GLU A 267 13.97 16.90 -23.72
CA GLU A 267 13.52 17.64 -24.92
C GLU A 267 13.50 19.16 -24.76
N ILE A 268 14.07 19.69 -23.68
CA ILE A 268 14.28 21.14 -23.51
C ILE A 268 15.74 21.41 -23.14
N GLN A 269 16.64 21.06 -24.07
CA GLN A 269 17.95 21.70 -24.23
C GLN A 269 18.20 22.00 -25.70
#